data_AF-A0A5J4ZB29-F1
#
_entry.id   AF-A0A5J4ZB29-F1
#
_cell.length_a   1.000
_cell.length_b   1.000
_cell.length_c   1.000
_cell.angle_alpha   90.00
_cell.angle_beta   90.00
_cell.angle_gamma   90.00
#
_symmetry.space_group_name_H-M   'P 1'
#
loop_
_entity.id
_entity.type
_entity.pdbx_description
1 polymer ?
#
loop_
_entity_poly.entity_id
_entity_poly.type
_entity_poly.pdbx_seq_one_letter_code
_entity_poly.pdbx_strand_id
1 'polypeptide(L)'
;MAPGGYDVHASNEPLNCSASKEEESPANVLVGGMDRLGIGGETSSNGSSEINDNSNKEDDNGNDGDGVQVTCFTEVVDDVTLHFQIIRLHKQIYAWIGCNSAKFGHLYAAAPTRPNNSVSVTSILGGSSDNVGSGIARRLVLKTGINVILACNIPKNSPMLEADAEKKLVQKLISLGYTRPKSEGSSSAEN
;
A
#
# COMPACT_ATOMS: atom_id res chain seq x y z
N MET A 1 -74.81 -6.69 13.15
CA MET A 1 -74.17 -8.00 12.92
C MET A 1 -73.26 -7.86 11.70
N ALA A 2 -71.97 -7.59 11.94
CA ALA A 2 -70.80 -7.70 11.05
C ALA A 2 -69.72 -6.72 11.58
N PRO A 3 -68.51 -7.19 11.91
CA PRO A 3 -67.43 -6.39 12.48
C PRO A 3 -66.42 -5.94 11.41
N GLY A 4 -65.67 -4.88 11.67
CA GLY A 4 -64.62 -4.41 10.77
C GLY A 4 -63.78 -3.28 11.37
N GLY A 5 -62.97 -3.60 12.38
CA GLY A 5 -61.88 -2.76 12.85
C GLY A 5 -60.56 -3.43 12.49
N TYR A 6 -59.74 -2.75 11.70
CA TYR A 6 -58.41 -3.20 11.29
C TYR A 6 -57.39 -2.69 12.32
N ASP A 7 -56.69 -3.61 12.99
CA ASP A 7 -55.50 -3.31 13.78
C ASP A 7 -54.27 -3.31 12.87
N VAL A 8 -53.56 -2.19 12.82
CA VAL A 8 -52.26 -2.06 12.14
C VAL A 8 -51.17 -2.32 13.17
N HIS A 9 -50.70 -3.57 13.25
CA HIS A 9 -49.47 -3.88 13.97
C HIS A 9 -48.28 -3.75 13.00
N ALA A 10 -47.48 -2.70 13.18
CA ALA A 10 -46.21 -2.53 12.48
C ALA A 10 -45.16 -3.47 13.10
N SER A 11 -44.79 -4.51 12.36
CA SER A 11 -43.69 -5.40 12.69
C SER A 11 -42.36 -4.75 12.31
N ASN A 12 -41.57 -4.36 13.31
CA ASN A 12 -40.15 -4.08 13.13
C ASN A 12 -39.36 -5.39 13.34
N GLU A 13 -38.96 -6.05 12.25
CA GLU A 13 -37.92 -7.08 12.30
C GLU A 13 -36.56 -6.47 11.95
N PRO A 14 -35.56 -6.53 12.86
CA PRO A 14 -34.17 -6.33 12.47
C PRO A 14 -33.62 -7.62 11.84
N LEU A 15 -33.02 -7.47 10.65
CA LEU A 15 -32.28 -8.51 9.95
C LEU A 15 -31.13 -9.02 10.82
N ASN A 16 -31.29 -10.26 11.29
CA ASN A 16 -30.30 -11.03 12.01
C ASN A 16 -29.26 -11.58 11.01
N CYS A 17 -28.06 -11.00 10.96
CA CYS A 17 -26.92 -11.61 10.30
C CYS A 17 -26.22 -12.54 11.30
N SER A 18 -26.57 -13.81 11.23
CA SER A 18 -25.99 -14.90 12.02
C SER A 18 -24.47 -14.94 11.89
N ALA A 19 -23.80 -14.85 13.03
CA ALA A 19 -22.37 -15.12 13.17
C ALA A 19 -22.09 -16.61 12.91
N SER A 20 -21.31 -16.90 11.87
CA SER A 20 -20.70 -18.21 11.66
C SER A 20 -19.50 -18.32 12.61
N LYS A 21 -19.55 -19.31 13.49
CA LYS A 21 -18.40 -19.75 14.29
C LYS A 21 -17.35 -20.31 13.34
N GLU A 22 -16.17 -19.69 13.28
CA GLU A 22 -15.00 -20.32 12.68
C GLU A 22 -14.36 -21.21 13.74
N GLU A 23 -14.35 -22.51 13.44
CA GLU A 23 -13.68 -23.53 14.21
C GLU A 23 -12.16 -23.43 13.98
N GLU A 24 -11.42 -23.42 15.08
CA GLU A 24 -9.96 -23.40 15.12
C GLU A 24 -9.41 -24.73 14.58
N SER A 25 -8.64 -24.66 13.49
CA SER A 25 -7.82 -25.79 13.00
C SER A 25 -6.33 -25.41 13.16
N PRO A 26 -5.51 -26.25 13.82
CA PRO A 26 -4.10 -25.96 13.98
C PRO A 26 -3.36 -26.20 12.66
N ALA A 27 -2.89 -25.12 12.05
CA ALA A 27 -2.02 -25.19 10.87
C ALA A 27 -0.63 -25.69 11.27
N ASN A 28 -0.25 -26.86 10.74
CA ASN A 28 1.10 -27.37 10.76
C ASN A 28 2.06 -26.37 10.11
N VAL A 29 3.09 -25.97 10.86
CA VAL A 29 4.20 -25.16 10.38
C VAL A 29 5.04 -26.02 9.42
N LEU A 30 4.94 -25.76 8.11
CA LEU A 30 5.90 -26.23 7.14
C LEU A 30 6.90 -25.09 6.86
N VAL A 31 8.04 -25.12 7.55
CA VAL A 31 9.20 -24.30 7.22
C VAL A 31 9.77 -24.81 5.89
N GLY A 32 9.35 -24.20 4.79
CA GLY A 32 9.98 -24.38 3.48
C GLY A 32 11.21 -23.48 3.40
N GLY A 33 12.39 -24.05 3.65
CA GLY A 33 13.68 -23.39 3.48
C GLY A 33 13.90 -22.97 2.01
N MET A 34 14.21 -21.70 1.80
CA MET A 34 14.77 -21.22 0.53
C MET A 34 16.28 -21.44 0.57
N ASP A 35 16.67 -22.70 0.41
CA ASP A 35 18.06 -23.08 0.21
C ASP A 35 18.41 -22.99 -1.28
N ARG A 36 19.42 -22.16 -1.55
CA ARG A 36 20.46 -22.35 -2.59
C ARG A 36 20.10 -22.01 -4.04
N LEU A 37 20.32 -20.75 -4.40
CA LEU A 37 20.92 -20.42 -5.71
C LEU A 37 22.44 -20.38 -5.53
N GLY A 38 23.11 -21.43 -6.00
CA GLY A 38 24.56 -21.51 -6.05
C GLY A 38 25.12 -20.63 -7.16
N ILE A 39 26.07 -19.76 -6.81
CA ILE A 39 27.05 -19.23 -7.75
C ILE A 39 28.42 -19.59 -7.18
N GLY A 40 29.07 -20.54 -7.85
CA GLY A 40 30.47 -20.86 -7.65
C GLY A 40 31.33 -19.70 -8.16
N GLY A 41 32.34 -19.35 -7.36
CA GLY A 41 33.27 -18.27 -7.65
C GLY A 41 34.35 -18.26 -6.58
N GLU A 42 35.32 -19.13 -6.79
CA GLU A 42 36.64 -19.27 -6.17
C GLU A 42 37.27 -18.03 -5.48
N THR A 43 37.98 -18.36 -4.40
CA THR A 43 38.70 -17.52 -3.45
C THR A 43 39.99 -16.91 -4.03
N SER A 44 40.29 -15.66 -3.67
CA SER A 44 41.66 -15.26 -3.29
C SER A 44 41.67 -14.02 -2.40
N SER A 45 42.40 -14.16 -1.31
CA SER A 45 42.63 -13.24 -0.20
C SER A 45 43.74 -12.23 -0.51
N ASN A 46 43.61 -11.00 0.00
CA ASN A 46 44.56 -10.33 0.92
C ASN A 46 44.30 -8.81 1.04
N GLY A 47 44.37 -8.29 2.27
CA GLY A 47 45.10 -7.03 2.54
C GLY A 47 44.33 -5.74 2.83
N SER A 48 44.04 -5.52 4.12
CA SER A 48 44.20 -4.27 4.91
C SER A 48 43.63 -2.91 4.44
N SER A 49 42.68 -2.44 5.26
CA SER A 49 42.56 -1.11 5.90
C SER A 49 42.78 0.17 5.07
N GLU A 50 41.72 0.98 4.93
CA GLU A 50 41.66 2.41 5.29
C GLU A 50 40.22 2.92 5.12
N ILE A 51 39.59 3.37 6.22
CA ILE A 51 38.26 3.99 6.23
C ILE A 51 38.45 5.48 5.96
N ASN A 52 37.99 5.96 4.81
CA ASN A 52 37.86 7.37 4.50
C ASN A 52 36.38 7.67 4.21
N ASP A 53 35.67 8.17 5.22
CA ASP A 53 34.28 8.63 5.11
C ASP A 53 34.24 9.93 4.29
N ASN A 54 34.10 9.78 2.98
CA ASN A 54 33.62 10.84 2.10
C ASN A 54 32.25 10.42 1.56
N SER A 55 31.21 10.92 2.22
CA SER A 55 29.81 10.80 1.81
C SER A 55 29.58 11.57 0.51
N ASN A 56 29.92 10.92 -0.61
CA ASN A 56 29.55 11.34 -1.94
C ASN A 56 28.05 11.14 -2.12
N LYS A 57 27.37 12.23 -2.46
CA LYS A 57 26.02 12.24 -3.01
C LYS A 57 25.95 11.27 -4.17
N GLU A 58 25.15 10.22 -4.04
CA GLU A 58 24.69 9.47 -5.20
C GLU A 58 23.49 10.20 -5.79
N ASP A 59 23.80 11.11 -6.71
CA ASP A 59 22.89 11.49 -7.77
C ASP A 59 22.66 10.24 -8.63
N ASP A 60 21.55 9.53 -8.39
CA ASP A 60 21.14 8.41 -9.25
C ASP A 60 20.71 8.97 -10.61
N ASN A 61 21.69 8.96 -11.51
CA ASN A 61 21.63 9.44 -12.88
C ASN A 61 20.86 8.42 -13.73
N GLY A 62 19.93 8.93 -14.56
CA GLY A 62 18.94 8.16 -15.30
C GLY A 62 19.43 6.86 -15.93
N ASN A 63 18.81 5.76 -15.49
CA ASN A 63 18.76 4.53 -16.25
C ASN A 63 17.33 4.36 -16.77
N ASP A 64 17.07 4.83 -17.99
CA ASP A 64 15.93 4.41 -18.83
C ASP A 64 16.15 2.95 -19.30
N GLY A 65 16.41 2.06 -18.35
CA GLY A 65 16.45 0.62 -18.56
C GLY A 65 15.06 0.06 -18.34
N ASP A 66 14.59 -0.75 -19.29
CA ASP A 66 13.36 -1.56 -19.31
C ASP A 66 13.28 -2.62 -18.18
N GLY A 67 13.83 -2.30 -17.01
CA GLY A 67 13.92 -3.14 -15.82
C GLY A 67 13.02 -2.63 -14.69
N VAL A 68 12.70 -3.53 -13.77
CA VAL A 68 11.98 -3.21 -12.54
C VAL A 68 12.84 -2.26 -11.69
N GLN A 69 12.34 -1.05 -11.43
CA GLN A 69 13.01 -0.08 -10.57
C GLN A 69 12.55 -0.26 -9.13
N VAL A 70 13.49 -0.40 -8.19
CA VAL A 70 13.19 -0.55 -6.76
C VAL A 70 13.77 0.64 -6.01
N THR A 71 12.95 1.31 -5.22
CA THR A 71 13.36 2.45 -4.38
C THR A 71 13.02 2.15 -2.94
N CYS A 72 14.03 2.14 -2.07
CA CYS A 72 13.87 1.96 -0.63
C CYS A 72 14.28 3.23 0.09
N PHE A 73 13.55 3.60 1.14
CA PHE A 73 13.93 4.72 2.02
C PHE A 73 13.30 4.54 3.40
N THR A 74 13.83 5.26 4.38
CA THR A 74 13.37 5.21 5.76
C THR A 74 13.13 6.64 6.26
N GLU A 75 12.12 6.83 7.09
CA GLU A 75 11.80 8.11 7.73
C GLU A 75 11.51 7.89 9.21
N VAL A 76 11.94 8.82 10.07
CA VAL A 76 11.59 8.81 11.49
C VAL A 76 10.50 9.85 11.73
N VAL A 77 9.37 9.42 12.28
CA VAL A 77 8.22 10.26 12.61
C VAL A 77 7.77 9.90 14.04
N ASP A 78 7.71 10.89 14.94
CA ASP A 78 7.30 10.68 16.34
C ASP A 78 8.02 9.51 17.03
N ASP A 79 9.35 9.45 16.89
CA ASP A 79 10.23 8.37 17.41
C ASP A 79 9.92 6.96 16.85
N VAL A 80 9.05 6.86 15.85
CA VAL A 80 8.73 5.65 15.10
C VAL A 80 9.50 5.65 13.78
N THR A 81 10.13 4.52 13.45
CA THR A 81 10.84 4.35 12.18
C THR A 81 9.92 3.72 11.14
N LEU A 82 9.65 4.46 10.08
CA LEU A 82 8.87 4.02 8.92
C LEU A 82 9.82 3.58 7.80
N HIS A 83 9.63 2.38 7.30
CA HIS A 83 10.36 1.85 6.16
C HIS A 83 9.47 1.80 4.94
N PHE A 84 10.01 2.25 3.81
CA PHE A 84 9.30 2.32 2.55
C PHE A 84 10.05 1.52 1.49
N GLN A 85 9.29 0.80 0.67
CA GLN A 85 9.79 0.18 -0.54
C GLN A 85 8.80 0.42 -1.67
N ILE A 86 9.28 0.89 -2.81
CA ILE A 86 8.51 1.16 -4.01
C ILE A 86 9.11 0.33 -5.14
N ILE A 87 8.26 -0.41 -5.85
CA ILE A 87 8.64 -1.17 -7.03
C ILE A 87 7.85 -0.64 -8.22
N ARG A 88 8.56 -0.14 -9.22
CA ARG A 88 8.01 0.34 -10.48
C ARG A 88 7.70 -0.82 -11.40
N LEU A 89 6.45 -0.89 -11.86
CA LEU A 89 6.06 -1.72 -13.00
C LEU A 89 5.45 -0.84 -14.08
N HIS A 90 5.30 -1.38 -15.30
CA HIS A 90 4.89 -0.62 -16.50
C HIS A 90 3.56 0.14 -16.33
N LYS A 91 2.56 -0.43 -15.65
CA LYS A 91 1.24 0.21 -15.44
C LYS A 91 0.71 0.06 -14.01
N GLN A 92 1.62 -0.24 -13.09
CA GLN A 92 1.31 -0.53 -11.71
C GLN A 92 2.48 -0.12 -10.83
N ILE A 93 2.18 0.30 -9.62
CA ILE A 93 3.17 0.44 -8.55
C ILE A 93 2.86 -0.60 -7.49
N TYR A 94 3.91 -1.25 -6.98
CA TYR A 94 3.86 -1.87 -5.67
C TYR A 94 4.54 -0.95 -4.66
N ALA A 95 3.87 -0.70 -3.54
CA ALA A 95 4.39 0.07 -2.42
C ALA A 95 4.25 -0.74 -1.12
N TRP A 96 5.26 -0.68 -0.27
CA TRP A 96 5.24 -1.28 1.05
C TRP A 96 5.60 -0.23 2.11
N ILE A 97 4.86 -0.23 3.22
CA ILE A 97 5.10 0.60 4.39
C ILE A 97 5.22 -0.31 5.62
N GLY A 98 6.42 -0.39 6.18
CA GLY A 98 6.72 -1.02 7.46
C GLY A 98 6.83 0.02 8.58
N CYS A 99 6.50 -0.39 9.81
CA CYS A 99 6.58 0.45 11.01
C CYS A 99 7.35 -0.32 12.09
N ASN A 100 8.48 0.23 12.56
CA ASN A 100 9.42 -0.27 13.58
C ASN A 100 10.04 -1.66 13.33
N SER A 101 9.37 -2.50 12.56
CA SER A 101 9.76 -3.85 12.18
C SER A 101 9.38 -4.04 10.71
N ALA A 102 10.22 -4.74 9.96
CA ALA A 102 9.96 -5.10 8.56
C ALA A 102 8.92 -6.22 8.44
N LYS A 103 7.81 -6.11 9.19
CA LYS A 103 6.69 -7.03 9.13
C LYS A 103 5.86 -6.76 7.89
N PHE A 104 5.49 -7.84 7.22
CA PHE A 104 4.48 -7.78 6.18
C PHE A 104 3.13 -7.50 6.83
N GLY A 105 2.45 -6.46 6.35
CA GLY A 105 1.16 -6.02 6.86
C GLY A 105 0.00 -6.56 6.04
N HIS A 106 -1.10 -5.82 6.05
CA HIS A 106 -2.22 -6.08 5.16
C HIS A 106 -1.90 -5.60 3.74
N LEU A 107 -2.43 -6.30 2.75
CA LEU A 107 -2.19 -6.02 1.33
C LEU A 107 -3.48 -5.58 0.64
N TYR A 108 -3.42 -4.46 -0.08
CA TYR A 108 -4.54 -3.87 -0.81
C TYR A 108 -4.19 -3.72 -2.28
N ALA A 109 -5.17 -3.97 -3.14
CA ALA A 109 -5.12 -3.56 -4.53
C ALA A 109 -6.13 -2.44 -4.76
N ALA A 110 -5.68 -1.36 -5.39
CA ALA A 110 -6.51 -0.26 -5.79
C ALA A 110 -6.32 0.03 -7.28
N ALA A 111 -7.41 0.30 -7.99
CA ALA A 111 -7.40 0.61 -9.42
C ALA A 111 -8.44 1.68 -9.75
N PRO A 112 -8.12 2.61 -10.69
CA PRO A 112 -9.10 3.57 -11.17
C PRO A 112 -10.13 2.86 -12.03
N THR A 113 -11.40 3.22 -11.89
CA THR A 113 -12.49 2.68 -12.69
C THR A 113 -13.11 3.77 -13.57
N ARG A 114 -13.51 3.38 -14.77
CA ARG A 114 -14.20 4.23 -15.73
C ARG A 114 -15.70 3.89 -15.73
N PRO A 115 -16.59 4.83 -16.07
CA PRO A 115 -16.32 6.21 -16.52
C PRO A 115 -16.23 7.26 -15.40
N ASN A 116 -16.64 6.95 -14.17
CA ASN A 116 -16.84 7.96 -13.11
C ASN A 116 -15.58 8.39 -12.33
N ASN A 117 -14.36 8.00 -12.77
CA ASN A 117 -13.11 8.22 -12.04
C ASN A 117 -13.18 7.80 -10.56
N SER A 118 -14.00 6.80 -10.25
CA SER A 118 -14.00 6.18 -8.93
C SER A 118 -12.81 5.24 -8.81
N VAL A 119 -12.51 4.81 -7.60
CA VAL A 119 -11.42 3.89 -7.32
C VAL A 119 -12.01 2.69 -6.61
N SER A 120 -11.78 1.52 -7.17
CA SER A 120 -12.07 0.26 -6.52
C SER A 120 -10.87 -0.15 -5.69
N VAL A 121 -11.12 -0.52 -4.43
CA VAL A 121 -10.09 -1.04 -3.53
C VAL A 121 -10.55 -2.39 -3.02
N THR A 122 -9.64 -3.35 -2.97
CA THR A 122 -9.88 -4.67 -2.40
C THR A 122 -8.72 -5.06 -1.48
N SER A 123 -9.04 -5.76 -0.40
CA SER A 123 -8.04 -6.39 0.48
C SER A 123 -7.66 -7.75 -0.11
N ILE A 124 -6.39 -7.96 -0.41
CA ILE A 124 -5.86 -9.22 -0.93
C ILE A 124 -5.44 -10.13 0.22
N LEU A 125 -4.68 -9.59 1.19
CA LEU A 125 -4.15 -10.37 2.30
C LEU A 125 -4.46 -9.67 3.62
N GLY A 126 -5.37 -10.28 4.38
CA GLY A 126 -5.86 -9.72 5.65
C GLY A 126 -6.51 -8.35 5.47
N GLY A 127 -6.98 -7.77 6.58
CA GLY A 127 -7.56 -6.43 6.59
C GLY A 127 -9.06 -6.38 6.23
N SER A 128 -9.79 -5.55 6.97
CA SER A 128 -11.18 -5.17 6.66
C SER A 128 -11.21 -3.98 5.68
N SER A 129 -12.35 -3.62 5.11
CA SER A 129 -12.44 -2.52 4.12
C SER A 129 -12.23 -1.11 4.71
N ASP A 130 -12.30 -0.96 6.04
CA ASP A 130 -12.26 0.28 6.82
C ASP A 130 -10.89 0.59 7.44
N ASN A 131 -9.83 -0.11 7.03
CA ASN A 131 -8.49 0.13 7.55
C ASN A 131 -7.75 1.25 6.80
N VAL A 132 -6.76 1.81 7.49
CA VAL A 132 -5.83 2.85 7.01
C VAL A 132 -5.32 2.57 5.61
N GLY A 133 -4.90 1.31 5.37
CA GLY A 133 -4.33 0.88 4.11
C GLY A 133 -5.27 0.98 2.91
N SER A 134 -6.56 0.65 3.08
CA SER A 134 -7.54 0.80 2.00
C SER A 134 -7.71 2.27 1.61
N GLY A 135 -7.73 3.17 2.60
CA GLY A 135 -7.83 4.61 2.41
C GLY A 135 -6.60 5.20 1.70
N ILE A 136 -5.40 4.82 2.14
CA ILE A 136 -4.15 5.25 1.50
C ILE A 136 -4.09 4.74 0.05
N ALA A 137 -4.35 3.45 -0.18
CA ALA A 137 -4.34 2.87 -1.52
C ALA A 137 -5.31 3.60 -2.45
N ARG A 138 -6.53 3.91 -1.96
CA ARG A 138 -7.52 4.70 -2.71
C ARG A 138 -6.98 6.07 -3.12
N ARG A 139 -6.40 6.81 -2.16
CA ARG A 139 -5.88 8.17 -2.39
C ARG A 139 -4.66 8.17 -3.30
N LEU A 140 -3.79 7.15 -3.22
CA LEU A 140 -2.67 6.98 -4.13
C LEU A 140 -3.13 6.82 -5.57
N VAL A 141 -4.14 5.99 -5.83
CA VAL A 141 -4.71 5.83 -7.18
C VAL A 141 -5.34 7.14 -7.67
N LEU A 142 -6.08 7.85 -6.83
CA LEU A 142 -6.65 9.15 -7.21
C LEU A 142 -5.58 10.19 -7.56
N LYS A 143 -4.41 10.15 -6.89
CA LYS A 143 -3.29 11.07 -7.12
C LYS A 143 -2.44 10.70 -8.34
N THR A 144 -2.18 9.40 -8.54
CA THR A 144 -1.26 8.91 -9.57
C THR A 144 -1.98 8.53 -10.87
N GLY A 145 -3.25 8.12 -10.78
CA GLY A 145 -4.05 7.65 -11.91
C GLY A 145 -3.67 6.26 -12.42
N ILE A 146 -2.85 5.50 -11.68
CA ILE A 146 -2.40 4.16 -12.05
C ILE A 146 -2.76 3.13 -10.98
N ASN A 147 -2.65 1.85 -11.32
CA ASN A 147 -2.95 0.76 -10.39
C ASN A 147 -1.91 0.72 -9.27
N VAL A 148 -2.37 0.53 -8.03
CA VAL A 148 -1.50 0.49 -6.85
C VAL A 148 -1.76 -0.80 -6.08
N ILE A 149 -0.69 -1.52 -5.77
CA ILE A 149 -0.69 -2.57 -4.76
C ILE A 149 0.04 -2.01 -3.54
N LEU A 150 -0.64 -1.91 -2.40
CA LEU A 150 -0.09 -1.35 -1.17
C LEU A 150 -0.08 -2.41 -0.09
N ALA A 151 1.10 -2.70 0.46
CA ALA A 151 1.24 -3.40 1.72
C ALA A 151 1.50 -2.39 2.83
N CYS A 152 0.73 -2.41 3.92
CA CYS A 152 0.99 -1.52 5.04
C CYS A 152 0.77 -2.18 6.39
N ASN A 153 1.69 -1.91 7.32
CA ASN A 153 1.62 -2.31 8.71
C ASN A 153 1.74 -1.08 9.62
N ILE A 154 0.78 -0.16 9.54
CA ILE A 154 0.76 1.06 10.38
C ILE A 154 -0.25 0.85 11.52
N PRO A 155 0.11 1.15 12.78
CA PRO A 155 -0.79 0.97 13.91
C PRO A 155 -1.92 2.02 13.89
N LYS A 156 -3.17 1.56 14.06
CA LYS A 156 -4.39 2.40 14.00
C LYS A 156 -4.56 3.40 15.15
N ASN A 157 -3.65 3.41 16.11
CA ASN A 157 -3.74 4.23 17.31
C ASN A 157 -3.16 5.65 17.12
N SER A 158 -2.58 5.94 15.96
CA SER A 158 -1.86 7.19 15.69
C SER A 158 -2.24 7.76 14.32
N PRO A 159 -3.39 8.47 14.19
CA PRO A 159 -3.84 9.02 12.91
C PRO A 159 -2.84 10.02 12.29
N MET A 160 -2.00 10.66 13.11
CA MET A 160 -0.94 11.55 12.62
C MET A 160 0.17 10.77 11.89
N LEU A 161 0.60 9.63 12.44
CA LEU A 161 1.60 8.76 11.82
C LEU A 161 1.12 8.22 10.47
N GLU A 162 -0.17 7.87 10.38
CA GLU A 162 -0.79 7.42 9.13
C GLU A 162 -0.73 8.50 8.05
N ALA A 163 -1.08 9.74 8.41
CA ALA A 163 -1.06 10.87 7.50
C ALA A 163 0.36 11.21 7.04
N ASP A 164 1.34 11.16 7.95
CA ASP A 164 2.74 11.41 7.62
C ASP A 164 3.36 10.32 6.75
N ALA A 165 3.04 9.05 7.03
CA ALA A 165 3.46 7.93 6.19
C ALA A 165 2.93 8.07 4.75
N GLU A 166 1.64 8.40 4.61
CA GLU A 166 1.04 8.67 3.30
C GLU A 166 1.72 9.86 2.61
N LYS A 167 1.90 10.96 3.33
CA LYS A 167 2.51 12.18 2.80
C LYS A 167 3.90 11.92 2.25
N LYS A 168 4.74 11.19 2.99
CA LYS A 168 6.10 10.84 2.59
C LYS A 168 6.11 9.91 1.37
N LEU A 169 5.24 8.91 1.34
CA LEU A 169 5.09 8.03 0.18
C LEU A 169 4.66 8.82 -1.06
N VAL A 170 3.65 9.69 -0.94
CA VAL A 170 3.18 10.54 -2.05
C VAL A 170 4.28 11.48 -2.52
N GLN A 171 5.02 12.13 -1.62
CA GLN A 171 6.14 13.00 -1.96
C GLN A 171 7.21 12.24 -2.76
N LYS A 172 7.56 11.02 -2.32
CA LYS A 172 8.52 10.20 -3.06
C LYS A 172 7.99 9.81 -4.44
N LEU A 173 6.72 9.39 -4.55
CA LEU A 173 6.10 9.07 -5.83
C LEU A 173 6.08 10.26 -6.81
N ILE A 174 5.85 11.48 -6.31
CA ILE A 174 5.95 12.70 -7.12
C ILE A 174 7.39 12.89 -7.60
N SER A 175 8.38 12.76 -6.71
CA SER A 175 9.79 12.92 -7.08
C SER A 175 10.28 11.91 -8.10
N LEU A 176 9.67 10.71 -8.12
CA LEU A 176 9.95 9.65 -9.09
C LEU A 176 9.13 9.80 -10.40
N GLY A 177 8.28 10.82 -10.52
CA GLY A 177 7.54 11.13 -11.75
C GLY A 177 6.21 10.38 -11.94
N TYR A 178 5.64 9.76 -10.90
CA TYR A 178 4.39 8.98 -11.03
C TYR A 178 3.11 9.80 -11.00
N THR A 179 3.18 11.06 -10.57
CA THR A 179 2.00 11.92 -10.57
C THR A 179 1.92 12.66 -11.89
N ARG A 180 0.83 12.45 -12.63
CA ARG A 180 0.54 13.28 -13.80
C ARG A 180 0.33 14.71 -13.31
N PRO A 181 0.94 15.74 -13.93
CA PRO A 181 0.54 17.11 -13.66
C PRO A 181 -0.95 17.20 -13.94
N LYS A 182 -1.69 17.77 -12.98
CA LYS A 182 -3.12 18.00 -13.14
C LYS A 182 -3.27 18.95 -14.31
N SER A 183 -3.65 18.41 -15.47
CA SER A 183 -4.01 19.22 -16.63
C SER A 183 -5.23 20.05 -16.21
N GLU A 184 -5.00 21.31 -15.84
CA GLU A 184 -6.07 22.28 -15.63
C GLU A 184 -6.87 22.31 -16.93
N GLY A 185 -8.15 21.93 -16.83
CA GLY A 185 -9.04 21.96 -17.97
C GLY A 185 -9.14 23.40 -18.45
N SER A 186 -8.63 23.67 -19.64
CA SER A 186 -8.97 24.86 -20.40
C SER A 186 -10.48 24.88 -20.59
N SER A 187 -11.19 25.62 -19.74
CA SER A 187 -12.59 25.96 -19.95
C SER A 187 -12.64 26.93 -21.12
N SER A 188 -12.71 26.40 -22.33
CA SER A 188 -13.18 27.17 -23.48
C SER A 188 -14.66 27.46 -23.25
N ALA A 189 -14.95 28.62 -22.67
CA ALA A 189 -16.24 29.27 -22.85
C ALA A 189 -16.21 29.91 -24.25
N GLU A 190 -16.81 29.25 -25.23
CA GLU A 190 -17.17 29.87 -26.50
C GLU A 190 -18.67 30.14 -26.51
N ASN A 191 -18.97 31.45 -26.53
CA ASN A 191 -20.11 32.20 -27.07
C ASN A 191 -21.54 31.69 -26.85
#